data_AF-A0A520R9U5-F1
#
_entry.id   AF-A0A520R9U5-F1
#
_cell.length_a   1.000
_cell.length_b   1.000
_cell.length_c   1.000
_cell.angle_alpha   90.00
_cell.angle_beta   90.00
_cell.angle_gamma   90.00
#
_symmetry.space_group_name_H-M   'P 1'
#
loop_
_entity.id
_entity.type
_entity.pdbx_description
1 polymer ?
#
loop_
_entity_poly.entity_id
_entity_poly.type
_entity_poly.pdbx_seq_one_letter_code
_entity_poly.pdbx_strand_id
1 'polypeptide(L)'
;MKRNPFFKCFFLIAAVLLQTGCLNTTVVNLTPPKVPRNAAGSYRFEAGWETNQRSIKEDSIEGYVVLGGVHHPMKKVPIAADRWEALIPLDQVAEGHSYHFKFDFIYNSHPEPQANSLRTEPFSVKIVEPNAR
;
A
#
# COMPACT_ATOMS: atom_id res chain seq x y z
N MET A 1 53.80 22.46 6.68
CA MET A 1 52.75 21.45 6.40
C MET A 1 51.41 22.18 6.26
N LYS A 2 51.00 22.52 5.02
CA LYS A 2 49.77 23.30 4.77
C LYS A 2 48.57 22.37 4.93
N ARG A 3 47.57 22.76 5.73
CA ARG A 3 46.38 21.97 6.02
C ARG A 3 45.30 22.35 5.00
N ASN A 4 45.05 21.47 4.03
CA ASN A 4 44.26 21.75 2.82
C ASN A 4 42.76 21.80 3.18
N PRO A 5 42.11 22.98 3.21
CA PRO A 5 40.71 23.11 3.61
C PRO A 5 39.74 22.48 2.60
N PHE A 6 40.17 22.32 1.35
CA PHE A 6 39.39 21.70 0.27
C PHE A 6 38.98 20.25 0.55
N PHE A 7 39.80 19.49 1.27
CA PHE A 7 39.50 18.09 1.59
C PHE A 7 38.34 17.94 2.57
N LYS A 8 38.11 18.93 3.45
CA LYS A 8 37.00 18.94 4.41
C LYS A 8 35.64 19.19 3.74
N CYS A 9 35.57 20.11 2.78
CA CYS A 9 34.32 20.40 2.06
C CYS A 9 33.90 19.24 1.16
N PHE A 10 34.86 18.55 0.53
CA PHE A 10 34.57 17.37 -0.29
C PHE A 10 33.96 16.23 0.54
N PHE A 11 34.50 15.98 1.74
CA PHE A 11 33.98 14.96 2.64
C PHE A 11 32.57 15.28 3.18
N LEU A 12 32.28 16.57 3.41
CA LEU A 12 30.94 17.03 3.81
C LEU A 12 29.90 16.89 2.69
N ILE A 13 30.26 17.21 1.45
CA ILE A 13 29.36 17.04 0.28
C ILE A 13 29.09 15.56 0.01
N ALA A 14 30.12 14.70 0.10
CA ALA A 14 29.98 13.25 -0.05
C ALA A 14 29.07 12.64 1.03
N ALA A 15 29.16 13.11 2.29
CA ALA A 15 28.31 12.64 3.38
C ALA A 15 26.82 13.04 3.22
N VAL A 16 26.52 14.17 2.56
CA VAL A 16 25.15 14.56 2.24
C VAL A 16 24.57 13.72 1.10
N LEU A 17 25.39 13.35 0.11
CA LEU A 17 24.96 12.55 -1.05
C LEU A 17 24.63 11.08 -0.69
N LEU A 18 25.30 10.53 0.34
CA LEU A 18 25.11 9.15 0.80
C LEU A 18 23.80 8.91 1.58
N GLN A 19 23.01 9.95 1.87
CA GLN A 19 21.73 9.82 2.60
C GLN A 19 20.54 9.47 1.69
N THR A 20 20.76 9.26 0.39
CA THR A 20 19.67 9.04 -0.55
C THR A 20 19.48 7.56 -0.88
N GLY A 21 18.49 6.92 -0.24
CA GLY A 21 17.92 5.67 -0.74
C GLY A 21 17.45 4.65 0.29
N CYS A 22 16.63 5.05 1.29
CA CYS A 22 15.84 4.03 1.98
C CYS A 22 14.84 3.44 0.97
N LEU A 23 14.90 2.13 0.79
CA LEU A 23 13.85 1.39 0.09
C LEU A 23 12.56 1.58 0.90
N ASN A 24 11.52 2.06 0.23
CA ASN A 24 10.22 2.30 0.82
C ASN A 24 9.15 1.67 -0.06
N THR A 25 8.28 0.91 0.58
CA THR A 25 7.09 0.31 0.00
C THR A 25 5.95 0.64 0.95
N THR A 26 4.94 1.34 0.46
CA THR A 26 3.83 1.86 1.24
C THR A 26 2.51 1.52 0.56
N VAL A 27 1.47 1.33 1.36
CA VAL A 27 0.10 1.14 0.89
C VAL A 27 -0.74 2.30 1.38
N VAL A 28 -1.37 3.00 0.44
CA VAL A 28 -2.26 4.13 0.71
C VAL A 28 -3.70 3.65 0.67
N ASN A 29 -4.47 3.92 1.71
CA ASN A 29 -5.90 3.63 1.70
C ASN A 29 -6.65 4.69 0.87
N LEU A 30 -7.27 4.26 -0.22
CA LEU A 30 -8.08 5.11 -1.09
C LEU A 30 -9.59 4.91 -0.86
N THR A 31 -9.95 4.01 0.05
CA THR A 31 -11.34 3.72 0.40
C THR A 31 -11.90 4.82 1.29
N PRO A 32 -13.06 5.42 0.95
CA PRO A 32 -13.71 6.39 1.82
C PRO A 32 -14.04 5.78 3.19
N PRO A 33 -13.84 6.52 4.30
CA PRO A 33 -14.15 6.02 5.64
C PRO A 33 -15.67 5.84 5.87
N LYS A 34 -16.49 6.52 5.06
CA LYS A 34 -17.95 6.39 5.03
C LYS A 34 -18.38 6.15 3.60
N VAL A 35 -19.18 5.11 3.38
CA VAL A 35 -19.75 4.78 2.08
C VAL A 35 -21.27 4.77 2.17
N PRO A 36 -21.99 5.40 1.24
CA PRO A 36 -23.45 5.38 1.25
C PRO A 36 -23.95 3.96 0.95
N ARG A 37 -24.98 3.52 1.66
CA ARG A 37 -25.64 2.23 1.38
C ARG A 37 -26.14 2.23 -0.07
N ASN A 38 -25.86 1.15 -0.79
CA ASN A 38 -26.37 0.92 -2.14
C ASN A 38 -27.28 -0.32 -2.18
N ALA A 39 -28.11 -0.41 -3.23
CA ALA A 39 -29.05 -1.52 -3.40
C ALA A 39 -28.35 -2.86 -3.71
N ALA A 40 -27.11 -2.84 -4.19
CA ALA A 40 -26.35 -4.04 -4.54
C ALA A 40 -25.69 -4.71 -3.33
N GLY A 41 -25.65 -4.05 -2.16
CA GLY A 41 -24.99 -4.55 -0.96
C GLY A 41 -23.48 -4.79 -1.08
N SER A 42 -22.87 -4.29 -2.16
CA SER A 42 -21.46 -4.52 -2.48
C SER A 42 -20.70 -3.20 -2.49
N TYR A 43 -19.57 -3.17 -1.81
CA TYR A 43 -18.80 -1.96 -1.58
C TYR A 43 -17.40 -2.11 -2.14
N ARG A 44 -16.91 -1.02 -2.73
CA ARG A 44 -15.60 -0.99 -3.36
C ARG A 44 -14.55 -0.56 -2.35
N PHE A 45 -13.49 -1.34 -2.28
CA PHE A 45 -12.30 -1.07 -1.49
C PHE A 45 -11.16 -0.81 -2.45
N GLU A 46 -10.46 0.31 -2.25
CA GLU A 46 -9.38 0.78 -3.11
C GLU A 46 -8.12 1.05 -2.29
N ALA A 47 -6.97 0.66 -2.84
CA ALA A 47 -5.66 0.92 -2.26
C ALA A 47 -4.67 1.33 -3.35
N GLY A 48 -3.73 2.20 -2.99
CA GLY A 48 -2.55 2.53 -3.78
C GLY A 48 -1.35 1.74 -3.29
N TRP A 49 -0.62 1.08 -4.19
CA TRP A 49 0.67 0.44 -3.93
C TRP A 49 1.79 1.33 -4.47
N GLU A 50 2.59 1.88 -3.56
CA GLU A 50 3.68 2.79 -3.91
C GLU A 50 5.01 2.20 -3.45
N THR A 51 5.94 1.99 -4.38
CA THR A 51 7.27 1.48 -4.06
C THR A 51 8.36 2.14 -4.88
N ASN A 52 9.51 2.44 -4.24
CA ASN A 52 10.75 2.79 -4.95
C ASN A 52 11.69 1.56 -5.08
N GLN A 53 11.26 0.38 -4.62
CA GLN A 53 12.06 -0.84 -4.59
C GLN A 53 12.04 -1.55 -5.94
N ARG A 54 13.06 -1.28 -6.75
CA ARG A 54 13.22 -1.86 -8.10
C ARG A 54 13.45 -3.37 -8.15
N SER A 55 13.77 -4.01 -7.02
CA SER A 55 13.94 -5.46 -6.97
C SER A 55 12.62 -6.23 -6.95
N ILE A 56 11.48 -5.57 -6.68
CA ILE A 56 10.16 -6.21 -6.68
C ILE A 56 9.77 -6.61 -8.11
N LYS A 57 9.23 -7.83 -8.27
CA LYS A 57 8.64 -8.31 -9.51
C LYS A 57 7.19 -7.86 -9.58
N GLU A 58 6.91 -6.86 -10.42
CA GLU A 58 5.60 -6.21 -10.49
C GLU A 58 4.44 -7.15 -10.86
N ASP A 59 4.72 -8.18 -11.64
CA ASP A 59 3.77 -9.22 -12.04
C ASP A 59 3.46 -10.24 -10.93
N SER A 60 4.28 -10.28 -9.88
CA SER A 60 4.08 -11.16 -8.72
C SER A 60 3.24 -10.55 -7.60
N ILE A 61 2.86 -9.28 -7.73
CA ILE A 61 2.14 -8.58 -6.66
C ILE A 61 0.70 -9.10 -6.60
N GLU A 62 0.27 -9.50 -5.42
CA GLU A 62 -1.09 -9.93 -5.13
C GLU A 62 -1.66 -9.08 -3.99
N GLY A 63 -2.68 -8.28 -4.30
CA GLY A 63 -3.36 -7.43 -3.33
C GLY A 63 -4.58 -8.12 -2.71
N TYR A 64 -4.79 -7.91 -1.42
CA TYR A 64 -5.93 -8.44 -0.67
C TYR A 64 -6.52 -7.38 0.26
N VAL A 65 -7.85 -7.36 0.34
CA VAL A 65 -8.56 -6.75 1.47
C VAL A 65 -8.83 -7.85 2.48
N VAL A 66 -8.33 -7.68 3.69
CA VAL A 66 -8.58 -8.62 4.79
C VAL A 66 -9.68 -8.04 5.66
N LEU A 67 -10.87 -8.63 5.60
CA LEU A 67 -12.08 -8.19 6.30
C LEU A 67 -12.57 -9.34 7.19
N GLY A 68 -12.67 -9.12 8.49
CA GLY A 68 -13.10 -10.18 9.43
C GLY A 68 -12.21 -11.44 9.39
N GLY A 69 -10.94 -11.32 8.98
CA GLY A 69 -10.01 -12.44 8.79
C GLY A 69 -10.12 -13.16 7.44
N VAL A 70 -11.07 -12.78 6.59
CA VAL A 70 -11.24 -13.33 5.23
C VAL A 70 -10.43 -12.50 4.24
N HIS A 71 -9.67 -13.17 3.38
CA HIS A 71 -8.87 -12.54 2.32
C HIS A 71 -9.70 -12.40 1.04
N HIS A 72 -10.00 -11.18 0.65
CA HIS A 72 -10.69 -10.86 -0.60
C HIS A 72 -9.66 -10.36 -1.64
N PRO A 73 -9.47 -11.07 -2.77
CA PRO A 73 -8.48 -10.70 -3.76
C PRO A 73 -8.84 -9.37 -4.44
N MET A 74 -7.83 -8.53 -4.63
CA MET A 74 -7.93 -7.27 -5.35
C MET A 74 -7.43 -7.44 -6.79
N LYS A 75 -7.94 -6.59 -7.68
CA LYS A 75 -7.49 -6.50 -9.06
C LYS A 75 -6.76 -5.18 -9.27
N LYS A 76 -5.64 -5.24 -9.98
CA LYS A 76 -4.93 -4.05 -10.45
C LYS A 76 -5.79 -3.32 -11.47
N VAL A 77 -5.91 -1.99 -11.32
CA VAL A 77 -6.67 -1.15 -12.26
C VAL A 77 -5.77 -0.80 -13.46
N PRO A 78 -6.15 -1.14 -14.70
CA PRO A 78 -5.25 -0.97 -15.85
C PRO A 78 -4.81 0.47 -16.14
N ILE A 79 -5.69 1.45 -15.88
CA ILE A 79 -5.43 2.87 -16.19
C ILE A 79 -4.66 3.58 -15.06
N ALA A 80 -4.69 3.03 -13.84
CA ALA A 80 -4.03 3.58 -12.66
C ALA A 80 -3.05 2.52 -12.12
N ALA A 81 -1.80 2.57 -12.59
CA ALA A 81 -0.82 1.50 -12.44
C ALA A 81 -0.45 1.13 -10.98
N ASP A 82 -0.76 1.99 -10.03
CA ASP A 82 -0.58 1.82 -8.58
C ASP A 82 -1.88 1.43 -7.86
N ARG A 83 -3.04 1.51 -8.53
CA ARG A 83 -4.34 1.31 -7.89
C ARG A 83 -4.81 -0.13 -7.97
N TRP A 84 -5.30 -0.62 -6.84
CA TRP A 84 -5.91 -1.92 -6.66
C TRP A 84 -7.34 -1.74 -6.17
N GLU A 85 -8.26 -2.56 -6.66
CA GLU A 85 -9.66 -2.52 -6.22
C GLU A 85 -10.24 -3.93 -5.99
N ALA A 86 -11.13 -4.03 -5.00
CA ALA A 86 -11.99 -5.19 -4.77
C ALA A 86 -13.42 -4.74 -4.53
N LEU A 87 -14.39 -5.52 -5.03
CA LEU A 87 -15.80 -5.33 -4.75
C LEU A 87 -16.25 -6.44 -3.80
N ILE A 88 -16.66 -6.07 -2.59
CA ILE A 88 -16.94 -7.02 -1.51
C ILE A 88 -18.40 -6.84 -1.05
N PRO A 89 -19.21 -7.92 -1.05
CA PRO A 89 -20.54 -7.88 -0.46
C PRO A 89 -20.43 -7.74 1.05
N LEU A 90 -21.11 -6.76 1.62
CA LEU A 90 -21.22 -6.56 3.07
C LEU A 90 -22.70 -6.72 3.45
N ASP A 91 -22.96 -7.71 4.27
CA ASP A 91 -24.29 -8.16 4.67
C ASP A 91 -24.86 -7.37 5.86
N GLN A 92 -24.04 -6.63 6.61
CA GLN A 92 -24.46 -5.98 7.85
C GLN A 92 -24.22 -4.48 7.92
N VAL A 93 -25.22 -3.81 8.50
CA VAL A 93 -25.14 -2.46 9.05
C VAL A 93 -24.35 -2.53 10.37
N ALA A 94 -23.06 -2.85 10.28
CA ALA A 94 -22.17 -2.77 11.43
C ALA A 94 -21.81 -1.30 11.69
N GLU A 95 -21.61 -0.94 12.97
CA GLU A 95 -21.16 0.41 13.37
C GLU A 95 -19.82 0.83 12.75
N GLY A 96 -19.09 -0.15 12.23
CA GLY A 96 -17.92 -0.01 11.37
C GLY A 96 -17.34 -1.39 11.06
N HIS A 97 -16.94 -1.60 9.80
CA HIS A 97 -16.24 -2.81 9.37
C HIS A 97 -14.74 -2.57 9.47
N SER A 98 -14.04 -3.36 10.28
CA SER A 98 -12.58 -3.31 10.40
C SER A 98 -11.93 -4.11 9.29
N TYR A 99 -10.98 -3.52 8.58
CA TYR A 99 -10.25 -4.16 7.50
C TYR A 99 -8.81 -3.67 7.44
N HIS A 100 -7.93 -4.42 6.79
CA HIS A 100 -6.61 -3.94 6.41
C HIS A 100 -6.27 -4.45 5.02
N PHE A 101 -5.27 -3.83 4.39
CA PHE A 101 -4.74 -4.33 3.14
C PHE A 101 -3.53 -5.22 3.41
N LYS A 102 -3.40 -6.27 2.61
CA LYS A 102 -2.23 -7.14 2.56
C LYS A 102 -1.78 -7.28 1.12
N PHE A 103 -0.50 -7.14 0.89
CA PHE A 103 0.11 -7.34 -0.41
C PHE A 103 1.23 -8.35 -0.30
N ASP A 104 1.14 -9.42 -1.08
CA ASP A 104 2.20 -10.40 -1.23
C ASP A 104 2.97 -10.10 -2.51
N PHE A 105 4.30 -10.27 -2.48
CA PHE A 105 5.15 -9.99 -3.63
C PHE A 105 6.46 -10.77 -3.57
N ILE A 106 7.07 -10.97 -4.73
CA ILE A 106 8.41 -11.54 -4.87
C ILE A 106 9.39 -10.40 -5.17
N TYR A 107 10.56 -10.41 -4.53
CA TYR A 107 11.66 -9.53 -4.88
C TYR A 107 12.92 -10.32 -5.25
N ASN A 108 13.71 -9.77 -6.16
CA ASN A 108 14.99 -10.31 -6.58
C ASN A 108 16.03 -10.06 -5.48
N SER A 109 16.39 -11.13 -4.78
CA SER A 109 17.54 -11.23 -3.88
C SER A 109 18.59 -12.18 -4.46
N HIS A 110 19.79 -12.19 -3.88
CA HIS A 110 20.85 -13.13 -4.21
C HIS A 110 21.05 -14.10 -3.04
N PRO A 111 21.18 -15.43 -3.27
CA PRO A 111 21.29 -16.10 -4.58
C PRO A 111 19.96 -16.28 -5.32
N GLU A 112 18.84 -16.30 -4.61
CA GLU A 112 17.52 -16.63 -5.18
C GLU A 112 16.47 -15.57 -4.84
N PRO A 113 15.41 -15.40 -5.66
CA PRO A 113 14.27 -14.54 -5.32
C PRO A 113 13.57 -14.95 -4.03
N GLN A 114 13.05 -13.98 -3.28
CA GLN A 114 12.38 -14.21 -2.01
C GLN A 114 10.96 -13.64 -2.02
N ALA A 115 10.04 -14.33 -1.35
CA ALA A 115 8.69 -13.84 -1.11
C ALA A 115 8.67 -12.95 0.14
N ASN A 116 7.84 -11.91 0.10
CA ASN A 116 7.59 -11.03 1.25
C ASN A 116 6.14 -10.55 1.23
N SER A 117 5.72 -9.95 2.33
CA SER A 117 4.38 -9.37 2.46
C SER A 117 4.42 -8.03 3.18
N LEU A 118 3.51 -7.14 2.79
CA LEU A 118 3.25 -5.88 3.46
C LEU A 118 1.81 -5.87 3.96
N ARG A 119 1.61 -5.52 5.22
CA ARG A 119 0.30 -5.39 5.86
C ARG A 119 0.15 -3.99 6.41
N THR A 120 -0.98 -3.33 6.13
CA THR A 120 -1.29 -2.03 6.73
C THR A 120 -1.76 -2.18 8.17
N GLU A 121 -1.76 -1.07 8.91
CA GLU A 121 -2.61 -0.96 10.09
C GLU A 121 -4.09 -1.12 9.72
N PRO A 122 -4.95 -1.54 10.66
CA PRO A 122 -6.39 -1.62 10.44
C PRO A 122 -7.04 -0.26 10.18
N PHE A 123 -7.95 -0.23 9.22
CA PHE A 123 -8.86 0.85 8.92
C PHE A 123 -10.30 0.45 9.28
N SER A 124 -11.19 1.43 9.34
CA SER A 124 -12.62 1.19 9.52
C SER A 124 -13.43 1.88 8.43
N VAL A 125 -14.40 1.18 7.87
CA VAL A 125 -15.38 1.73 6.93
C VAL A 125 -16.78 1.64 7.53
N LYS A 126 -17.53 2.74 7.45
CA LYS A 126 -18.92 2.80 7.92
C LYS A 126 -19.87 2.90 6.75
N ILE A 127 -20.87 2.03 6.72
CA ILE A 127 -21.97 2.14 5.76
C ILE A 127 -23.00 3.09 6.34
N VAL A 128 -23.20 4.24 5.68
CA VAL A 128 -24.13 5.28 6.12
C VAL A 128 -25.34 5.35 5.19
N GLU A 129 -26.47 5.81 5.70
CA GLU A 129 -27.62 6.11 4.84
C GLU A 129 -27.26 7.24 3.86
N PRO A 130 -27.70 7.20 2.59
CA PRO A 130 -27.34 8.18 1.56
C PRO A 130 -27.61 9.65 1.92
N ASN A 131 -28.49 9.90 2.90
CA ASN A 131 -28.96 11.23 3.30
C ASN A 131 -28.59 11.63 4.74
N ALA A 132 -27.71 10.88 5.42
CA ALA A 132 -27.24 11.27 6.75
C ALA A 132 -26.21 12.40 6.62
N ARG A 133 -26.67 13.67 6.69
CA ARG A 133 -25.84 14.86 6.89
C ARG A 133 -25.27 14.89 8.29
#